data_AF-C4WJ10-F1
#
_entry.id   AF-C4WJ10-F1
#
_cell.length_a   1.000
_cell.length_b   1.000
_cell.length_c   1.000
_cell.angle_alpha   90.00
_cell.angle_beta   90.00
_cell.angle_gamma   90.00
#
_symmetry.space_group_name_H-M   'P 1'
#
loop_
_entity.id
_entity.type
_entity.pdbx_description
1 polymer ?
#
loop_
_entity_poly.entity_id
_entity_poly.type
_entity_poly.pdbx_seq_one_letter_code
_entity_poly.pdbx_strand_id
1 'polypeptide(L)'
;MLGAIMIWLTAEEALSILQTKPQTLYANVSRGRIRSKPLPDDPRRSLYRSEDVHRLAERRPGRKRDSVVAADTIRWGLPIMRSGISTIVDGRLLYRGRDAVELSETATLEEVAALLWQMNFDTSASNLDETKLSRHQPQSSPLERLFTVFAIRAANDLPSSGRSAAILQQEAFALLQLFHNTILDVPSSSAPMHERIASAWQKPRASDVIRRVLVLLADHELNASAFATRVAASTGAPLSAAVLAGLSTLIGPRHGRAATAATTIIAQARQIGAEATIKDLLRQGAQFHLFGHPLYGETRGYPCFRHAETSGTARALSRS
;
A
#
# COMPACT_ATOMS: atom_id res chain seq x y z
N MET A 1 6.79 8.66 41.55
CA MET A 1 7.59 8.59 42.79
C MET A 1 7.49 7.17 43.31
N LEU A 2 8.59 6.58 43.82
CA LEU A 2 8.91 5.14 44.01
C LEU A 2 9.75 4.59 42.84
N GLY A 3 11.03 4.28 42.93
CA GLY A 3 12.06 4.47 43.94
C GLY A 3 13.32 3.87 43.33
N ALA A 4 14.36 4.68 43.15
CA ALA A 4 15.68 4.12 42.87
C ALA A 4 16.02 3.19 44.03
N ILE A 5 16.24 1.89 43.77
CA ILE A 5 17.10 0.97 44.54
C ILE A 5 16.98 -0.43 43.90
N MET A 6 18.04 -0.83 43.21
CA MET A 6 18.65 -2.18 43.18
C MET A 6 19.74 -2.13 42.09
N ILE A 7 20.87 -1.52 42.46
CA ILE A 7 21.96 -1.11 41.55
C ILE A 7 22.74 -2.33 40.99
N TRP A 8 22.53 -3.51 41.57
CA TRP A 8 23.32 -4.71 41.36
C TRP A 8 22.45 -5.97 41.37
N LEU A 9 22.67 -6.86 40.41
CA LEU A 9 21.93 -8.10 40.15
C LEU A 9 22.80 -9.31 40.46
N THR A 10 22.19 -10.42 40.84
CA THR A 10 22.84 -11.73 40.91
C THR A 10 23.13 -12.29 39.51
N ALA A 11 23.93 -13.35 39.43
CA ALA A 11 24.21 -14.02 38.16
C ALA A 11 22.94 -14.58 37.51
N GLU A 12 22.02 -15.15 38.30
CA GLU A 12 20.77 -15.72 37.81
C GLU A 12 19.84 -14.66 37.22
N GLU A 13 19.69 -13.53 37.92
CA GLU A 13 18.89 -12.39 37.43
C GLU A 13 19.49 -11.79 36.16
N ALA A 14 20.81 -11.60 36.13
CA ALA A 14 21.50 -11.08 34.96
C ALA A 14 21.38 -12.03 33.75
N LEU A 15 21.44 -13.35 33.98
CA LEU A 15 21.26 -14.34 32.91
C LEU A 15 19.81 -14.44 32.44
N SER A 16 18.84 -14.27 33.33
CA SER A 16 17.42 -14.19 32.99
C SER A 16 17.14 -13.00 32.07
N ILE A 17 17.68 -11.81 32.40
CA ILE A 17 17.54 -10.59 31.59
C ILE A 17 18.28 -10.71 30.25
N LEU A 18 19.50 -11.24 30.25
CA LEU A 18 20.28 -11.41 29.02
C LEU A 18 19.78 -12.57 28.16
N GLN A 19 19.05 -13.53 28.73
CA GLN A 19 18.70 -14.82 28.12
C GLN A 19 19.92 -15.49 27.45
N THR A 20 21.03 -15.58 28.18
CA THR A 20 22.30 -16.16 27.69
C THR A 20 22.83 -17.23 28.64
N LYS A 21 23.83 -17.97 28.17
CA LYS A 21 24.58 -18.90 29.03
C LYS A 21 25.58 -18.13 29.92
N PRO A 22 25.96 -18.68 31.09
CA PRO A 22 26.92 -18.05 32.01
C PRO A 22 28.22 -17.59 31.35
N GLN A 23 28.74 -18.35 30.38
CA GLN A 23 29.99 -18.02 29.68
C GLN A 23 29.91 -16.65 29.00
N THR A 24 28.74 -16.28 28.46
CA THR A 24 28.55 -14.99 27.78
C THR A 24 28.49 -13.83 28.78
N LEU A 25 27.88 -14.03 29.94
CA LEU A 25 27.88 -13.03 31.02
C LEU A 25 29.32 -12.77 31.49
N TYR A 26 30.08 -13.83 31.79
CA TYR A 26 31.47 -13.70 32.24
C TYR A 26 32.39 -13.08 31.18
N ALA A 27 32.21 -13.42 29.90
CA ALA A 27 32.96 -12.81 28.82
C ALA A 27 32.70 -11.30 28.69
N ASN A 28 31.48 -10.84 28.93
CA ASN A 28 31.16 -9.40 28.89
C ASN A 28 31.68 -8.66 30.13
N VAL A 29 31.79 -9.33 31.27
CA VAL A 29 32.46 -8.77 32.46
C VAL A 29 33.96 -8.66 32.25
N SER A 30 34.60 -9.72 31.75
CA SER A 30 36.04 -9.71 31.42
C SER A 30 36.40 -8.64 30.39
N ARG A 31 35.51 -8.37 29.43
CA ARG A 31 35.65 -7.30 28.43
C ARG A 31 35.26 -5.91 28.94
N GLY A 32 34.95 -5.75 30.22
CA GLY A 32 34.58 -4.47 30.84
C GLY A 32 33.22 -3.90 30.42
N ARG A 33 32.38 -4.69 29.74
CA ARG A 33 31.05 -4.25 29.25
C ARG A 33 29.97 -4.31 30.31
N ILE A 34 30.15 -5.15 31.32
CA ILE A 34 29.31 -5.22 32.52
C ILE A 34 30.22 -5.09 33.72
N ARG A 35 29.97 -4.09 34.58
CA ARG A 35 30.69 -3.96 35.84
C ARG A 35 30.22 -5.04 36.82
N SER A 36 31.17 -5.67 37.50
CA SER A 36 30.92 -6.63 38.58
C SER A 36 31.54 -6.17 39.90
N LYS A 37 31.01 -6.65 41.02
CA LYS A 37 31.62 -6.54 42.35
C LYS A 37 31.38 -7.82 43.14
N PRO A 38 32.28 -8.21 44.07
CA PRO A 38 32.03 -9.36 44.95
C PRO A 38 30.79 -9.11 45.83
N LEU A 39 30.08 -10.19 46.14
CA LEU A 39 28.97 -10.16 47.09
C LEU A 39 29.55 -9.93 48.51
N PRO A 40 28.98 -9.02 49.32
CA PRO A 40 29.51 -8.72 50.66
C PRO A 40 29.62 -9.94 51.58
N ASP A 41 28.65 -10.86 51.49
CA ASP A 41 28.56 -12.04 52.38
C ASP A 41 29.21 -13.31 51.80
N ASP A 42 29.59 -13.30 50.52
CA ASP A 42 30.25 -14.44 49.86
C ASP A 42 31.20 -13.95 48.75
N PRO A 43 32.51 -13.83 49.03
CA PRO A 43 33.50 -13.36 48.05
C PRO A 43 33.62 -14.25 46.80
N ARG A 44 33.10 -15.48 46.83
CA ARG A 44 33.11 -16.40 45.67
C ARG A 44 31.99 -16.10 44.69
N ARG A 45 31.02 -15.24 45.06
CA ARG A 45 29.90 -14.84 44.21
C ARG A 45 30.03 -13.36 43.83
N SER A 46 29.63 -13.04 42.61
CA SER A 46 29.67 -11.68 42.08
C SER A 46 28.28 -11.15 41.79
N LEU A 47 28.11 -9.84 42.01
CA LEU A 47 26.99 -9.05 41.57
C LEU A 47 27.33 -8.26 40.31
N TYR A 48 26.34 -7.98 39.47
CA TYR A 48 26.48 -7.34 38.16
C TYR A 48 25.64 -6.06 38.09
N ARG A 49 26.19 -4.99 37.53
CA ARG A 49 25.49 -3.70 37.50
C ARG A 49 24.27 -3.75 36.58
N SER A 50 23.09 -3.51 37.13
CA SER A 50 21.80 -3.66 36.44
C SER A 50 21.73 -2.86 35.14
N GLU A 51 22.20 -1.61 35.17
CA GLU A 51 22.21 -0.70 34.01
C GLU A 51 23.04 -1.25 32.84
N ASP A 52 24.18 -1.89 33.12
CA ASP A 52 25.06 -2.43 32.08
C ASP A 52 24.47 -3.71 31.47
N VAL A 53 23.81 -4.53 32.29
CA VAL A 53 23.09 -5.74 31.87
C VAL A 53 21.92 -5.38 30.94
N HIS A 54 21.09 -4.41 31.31
CA HIS A 54 19.95 -3.96 30.49
C HIS A 54 20.41 -3.31 29.18
N ARG A 55 21.44 -2.44 29.24
CA ARG A 55 22.05 -1.82 28.04
C ARG A 55 22.61 -2.85 27.07
N LEU A 56 23.17 -3.96 27.58
CA LEU A 56 23.67 -5.04 26.74
C LEU A 56 22.52 -5.88 26.15
N ALA A 57 21.45 -6.12 26.91
CA ALA A 57 20.26 -6.82 26.44
C ALA A 57 19.56 -6.06 25.30
N GLU A 58 19.50 -4.72 25.37
CA GLU A 58 18.94 -3.85 24.33
C GLU A 58 19.78 -3.84 23.03
N ARG A 59 21.10 -4.06 23.14
CA ARG A 59 22.03 -4.06 22.00
C ARG A 59 22.09 -5.38 21.24
N ARG A 60 21.29 -6.39 21.60
CA ARG A 60 21.27 -7.66 20.87
C ARG A 60 20.93 -7.42 19.38
N PRO A 61 21.77 -7.87 18.44
CA PRO A 61 21.60 -7.64 17.00
C PRO A 61 20.35 -8.32 16.40
N GLY A 62 19.64 -9.16 17.15
CA GLY A 62 18.34 -9.72 16.75
C GLY A 62 17.15 -8.79 17.00
N ARG A 63 17.10 -8.08 18.14
CA ARG A 63 15.90 -7.31 18.53
C ARG A 63 15.78 -5.97 17.79
N LYS A 64 16.92 -5.35 17.44
CA LYS A 64 16.92 -4.19 16.52
C LYS A 64 16.59 -4.60 15.10
N ARG A 65 16.90 -5.83 14.66
CA ARG A 65 16.43 -6.31 13.36
C ARG A 65 14.93 -6.44 13.35
N ASP A 66 14.29 -7.01 14.37
CA ASP A 66 12.83 -7.17 14.36
C ASP A 66 12.06 -5.84 14.41
N SER A 67 12.53 -4.85 15.19
CA SER A 67 11.87 -3.54 15.27
C SER A 67 12.16 -2.64 14.07
N VAL A 68 13.36 -2.70 13.49
CA VAL A 68 13.69 -2.01 12.24
C VAL A 68 12.99 -2.70 11.07
N VAL A 69 12.91 -4.03 11.05
CA VAL A 69 12.13 -4.79 10.07
C VAL A 69 10.66 -4.43 10.19
N ALA A 70 10.06 -4.37 11.38
CA ALA A 70 8.66 -3.94 11.53
C ALA A 70 8.43 -2.48 11.11
N ALA A 71 9.33 -1.55 11.47
CA ALA A 71 9.22 -0.14 11.10
C ALA A 71 9.46 0.09 9.58
N ASP A 72 10.40 -0.65 8.98
CA ASP A 72 10.67 -0.65 7.53
C ASP A 72 9.57 -1.40 6.76
N THR A 73 8.93 -2.40 7.38
CA THR A 73 7.73 -3.09 6.84
C THR A 73 6.57 -2.12 6.69
N ILE A 74 6.36 -1.25 7.68
CA ILE A 74 5.31 -0.22 7.65
C ILE A 74 5.67 0.93 6.71
N ARG A 75 6.96 1.26 6.56
CA ARG A 75 7.40 2.40 5.73
C ARG A 75 7.55 2.06 4.24
N TRP A 76 8.07 0.88 3.87
CA TRP A 76 8.40 0.54 2.48
C TRP A 76 8.32 -0.95 2.13
N GLY A 77 7.51 -1.73 2.88
CA GLY A 77 7.03 -3.02 2.39
C GLY A 77 8.11 -4.00 1.94
N LEU A 78 9.16 -4.22 2.74
CA LEU A 78 9.99 -5.42 2.55
C LEU A 78 9.04 -6.63 2.47
N PRO A 79 9.08 -7.42 1.38
CA PRO A 79 8.05 -8.41 1.13
C PRO A 79 8.19 -9.54 2.14
N ILE A 80 7.37 -9.51 3.20
CA ILE A 80 7.16 -10.67 4.06
C ILE A 80 6.42 -11.78 3.28
N MET A 81 5.87 -11.46 2.11
CA MET A 81 5.11 -12.40 1.28
C MET A 81 5.59 -12.38 -0.17
N ARG A 82 5.96 -13.56 -0.69
CA ARG A 82 6.14 -13.77 -2.14
C ARG A 82 4.81 -13.50 -2.84
N SER A 83 4.81 -12.67 -3.87
CA SER A 83 3.67 -12.41 -4.74
C SER A 83 4.01 -12.86 -6.15
N GLY A 84 3.12 -13.63 -6.77
CA GLY A 84 3.21 -13.95 -8.20
C GLY A 84 2.44 -12.97 -9.09
N ILE A 85 1.90 -11.88 -8.53
CA ILE A 85 0.96 -10.96 -9.22
C ILE A 85 1.73 -9.92 -10.04
N SER A 86 2.57 -9.14 -9.38
CA SER A 86 3.41 -8.12 -10.01
C SER A 86 4.82 -8.11 -9.41
N THR A 87 5.78 -7.62 -10.18
CA THR A 87 7.15 -7.38 -9.71
C THR A 87 7.76 -6.19 -10.44
N ILE A 88 8.58 -5.41 -9.73
CA ILE A 88 9.38 -4.33 -10.29
C ILE A 88 10.83 -4.82 -10.37
N VAL A 89 11.34 -4.95 -11.59
CA VAL A 89 12.73 -5.35 -11.87
C VAL A 89 13.33 -4.37 -12.85
N ASP A 90 14.51 -3.84 -12.53
CA ASP A 90 15.22 -2.85 -13.35
C ASP A 90 14.36 -1.64 -13.77
N GLY A 91 13.49 -1.19 -12.86
CA GLY A 91 12.56 -0.08 -13.09
C GLY A 91 11.41 -0.39 -14.06
N ARG A 92 11.16 -1.67 -14.38
CA ARG A 92 10.01 -2.13 -15.17
C ARG A 92 9.00 -2.82 -14.27
N LEU A 93 7.74 -2.41 -14.37
CA LEU A 93 6.62 -3.08 -13.72
C LEU A 93 6.15 -4.24 -14.60
N LEU A 94 6.19 -5.45 -14.06
CA LEU A 94 5.74 -6.66 -14.72
C LEU A 94 4.48 -7.19 -14.05
N TYR A 95 3.42 -7.43 -14.82
CA TYR A 95 2.22 -8.16 -14.40
C TYR A 95 2.33 -9.61 -14.84
N ARG A 96 2.43 -10.54 -13.90
CA ARG A 96 2.60 -11.98 -14.20
C ARG A 96 3.74 -12.24 -15.20
N GLY A 97 4.82 -11.47 -15.11
CA GLY A 97 5.98 -11.54 -16.02
C GLY A 97 5.86 -10.79 -17.35
N ARG A 98 4.72 -10.15 -17.63
CA ARG A 98 4.50 -9.32 -18.84
C ARG A 98 4.66 -7.85 -18.51
N ASP A 99 5.32 -7.08 -19.36
CA ASP A 99 5.55 -5.65 -19.11
C ASP A 99 4.25 -4.84 -19.11
N ALA A 100 4.00 -4.08 -18.05
CA ALA A 100 2.79 -3.27 -17.88
C ALA A 100 2.67 -2.15 -18.92
N VAL A 101 3.79 -1.59 -19.39
CA VAL A 101 3.83 -0.59 -20.48
C VAL A 101 3.45 -1.23 -21.79
N GLU A 102 4.01 -2.40 -22.11
CA GLU A 102 3.63 -3.14 -23.33
C GLU A 102 2.14 -3.53 -23.30
N LEU A 103 1.65 -4.02 -22.16
CA LEU A 103 0.22 -4.29 -21.96
C LEU A 103 -0.63 -3.04 -22.16
N SER A 104 -0.18 -1.88 -21.69
CA SER A 104 -0.95 -0.63 -21.79
C SER A 104 -1.19 -0.20 -23.23
N GLU A 105 -0.37 -0.62 -24.20
CA GLU A 105 -0.56 -0.23 -25.60
C GLU A 105 -1.85 -0.81 -26.20
N THR A 106 -2.26 -2.01 -25.82
CA THR A 106 -3.42 -2.69 -26.43
C THR A 106 -4.45 -3.24 -25.45
N ALA A 107 -4.05 -3.62 -24.24
CA ALA A 107 -4.94 -4.30 -23.30
C ALA A 107 -5.93 -3.33 -22.64
N THR A 108 -7.06 -3.88 -22.24
CA THR A 108 -8.07 -3.25 -21.38
C THR A 108 -7.80 -3.56 -19.90
N LEU A 109 -8.46 -2.84 -19.00
CA LEU A 109 -8.36 -3.12 -17.56
C LEU A 109 -8.90 -4.52 -17.24
N GLU A 110 -9.96 -4.92 -17.94
CA GLU A 110 -10.63 -6.20 -17.79
C GLU A 110 -9.73 -7.37 -18.22
N GLU A 111 -9.02 -7.24 -19.35
CA GLU A 111 -8.02 -8.23 -19.78
C GLU A 111 -6.83 -8.31 -18.82
N VAL A 112 -6.41 -7.17 -18.26
CA VAL A 112 -5.36 -7.16 -17.23
C VAL A 112 -5.85 -7.78 -15.94
N ALA A 113 -7.10 -7.52 -15.52
CA ALA A 113 -7.71 -8.17 -14.36
C ALA A 113 -7.79 -9.69 -14.57
N ALA A 114 -8.18 -10.14 -15.77
CA ALA A 114 -8.17 -11.55 -16.16
C ALA A 114 -6.78 -12.19 -15.97
N LEU A 115 -5.74 -11.51 -16.48
CA LEU A 115 -4.36 -11.94 -16.35
C LEU A 115 -3.92 -12.00 -14.87
N LEU A 116 -4.18 -10.95 -14.10
CA LEU A 116 -3.75 -10.86 -12.70
C LEU A 116 -4.44 -11.91 -11.82
N TRP A 117 -5.74 -12.11 -12.03
CA TRP A 117 -6.55 -13.07 -11.30
C TRP A 117 -6.43 -14.50 -11.81
N GLN A 118 -5.78 -14.72 -12.97
CA GLN A 118 -5.73 -16.02 -13.65
C GLN A 118 -7.14 -16.57 -13.89
N MET A 119 -8.00 -15.72 -14.44
CA MET A 119 -9.40 -16.03 -14.71
C MET A 119 -9.62 -16.13 -16.22
N ASN A 120 -10.38 -17.15 -16.65
CA ASN A 120 -10.93 -17.21 -18.00
C ASN A 120 -12.22 -16.39 -18.01
N PHE A 121 -12.21 -15.26 -18.71
CA PHE A 121 -13.35 -14.39 -18.80
C PHE A 121 -14.37 -14.89 -19.82
N ASP A 122 -15.65 -14.75 -19.45
CA ASP A 122 -16.71 -14.47 -20.39
C ASP A 122 -17.27 -13.09 -19.99
N THR A 123 -16.79 -12.02 -20.64
CA THR A 123 -17.14 -10.62 -20.34
C THR A 123 -18.62 -10.30 -20.59
N SER A 124 -19.37 -11.25 -21.15
CA SER A 124 -20.78 -11.14 -21.50
C SER A 124 -21.74 -11.39 -20.33
N ALA A 125 -21.30 -12.04 -19.25
CA ALA A 125 -22.18 -12.46 -18.16
C ALA A 125 -22.34 -11.37 -17.07
N SER A 126 -23.04 -10.29 -17.40
CA SER A 126 -23.56 -9.33 -16.41
C SER A 126 -24.85 -9.88 -15.79
N ASN A 127 -24.74 -10.79 -14.83
CA ASN A 127 -25.87 -11.14 -13.94
C ASN A 127 -25.55 -10.67 -12.53
N LEU A 128 -25.63 -9.35 -12.33
CA LEU A 128 -25.80 -8.78 -11.01
C LEU A 128 -27.15 -8.11 -10.98
N ASP A 129 -28.02 -8.65 -10.14
CA ASP A 129 -29.29 -8.05 -9.80
C ASP A 129 -29.00 -6.78 -8.97
N GLU A 130 -28.73 -5.67 -9.66
CA GLU A 130 -28.39 -4.36 -9.09
C GLU A 130 -29.57 -3.66 -8.40
N THR A 131 -30.74 -4.30 -8.37
CA THR A 131 -32.00 -3.65 -7.99
C THR A 131 -32.17 -3.35 -6.49
N LYS A 132 -31.15 -3.51 -5.64
CA LYS A 132 -31.30 -3.32 -4.17
C LYS A 132 -30.26 -2.47 -3.44
N LEU A 133 -29.53 -1.57 -4.11
CA LEU A 133 -28.85 -0.46 -3.41
C LEU A 133 -29.19 0.95 -3.93
N SER A 134 -30.12 1.05 -4.88
CA SER A 134 -30.64 2.30 -5.45
C SER A 134 -31.62 3.02 -4.51
N ARG A 135 -31.14 3.45 -3.33
CA ARG A 135 -31.74 4.52 -2.53
C ARG A 135 -30.65 5.25 -1.74
N HIS A 136 -29.64 5.78 -2.43
CA HIS A 136 -28.63 6.62 -1.79
C HIS A 136 -28.80 8.08 -2.20
N GLN A 137 -28.58 8.97 -1.23
CA GLN A 137 -29.06 10.34 -1.22
C GLN A 137 -28.57 11.15 -2.42
N PRO A 138 -29.46 11.91 -3.11
CA PRO A 138 -29.16 12.67 -4.32
C PRO A 138 -28.17 13.84 -4.14
N GLN A 139 -27.49 13.95 -3.00
CA GLN A 139 -26.57 15.05 -2.64
C GLN A 139 -25.21 14.54 -2.13
N SER A 140 -24.94 13.23 -2.15
CA SER A 140 -23.69 12.66 -1.64
C SER A 140 -22.59 12.66 -2.70
N SER A 141 -21.35 12.94 -2.28
CA SER A 141 -20.16 12.87 -3.15
C SER A 141 -19.89 11.44 -3.65
N PRO A 142 -19.15 11.26 -4.76
CA PRO A 142 -18.83 9.92 -5.28
C PRO A 142 -18.17 8.99 -4.25
N LEU A 143 -17.28 9.53 -3.40
CA LEU A 143 -16.64 8.76 -2.34
C LEU A 143 -17.64 8.34 -1.25
N GLU A 144 -18.53 9.22 -0.81
CA GLU A 144 -19.55 8.86 0.20
C GLU A 144 -20.46 7.75 -0.30
N ARG A 145 -20.90 7.81 -1.57
CA ARG A 145 -21.69 6.74 -2.19
C ARG A 145 -20.93 5.42 -2.19
N LEU A 146 -19.66 5.45 -2.60
CA LEU A 146 -18.82 4.27 -2.67
C LEU A 146 -18.63 3.63 -1.28
N PHE A 147 -18.28 4.42 -0.26
CA PHE A 147 -18.11 3.92 1.10
C PHE A 147 -19.41 3.34 1.66
N THR A 148 -20.55 3.97 1.39
CA THR A 148 -21.84 3.47 1.87
C THR A 148 -22.21 2.14 1.21
N VAL A 149 -22.09 2.05 -0.11
CA VAL A 149 -22.36 0.82 -0.88
C VAL A 149 -21.47 -0.33 -0.40
N PHE A 150 -20.17 -0.08 -0.25
CA PHE A 150 -19.22 -1.11 0.18
C PHE A 150 -19.36 -1.47 1.67
N ALA A 151 -19.78 -0.55 2.54
CA ALA A 151 -20.08 -0.86 3.93
C ALA A 151 -21.30 -1.78 4.05
N ILE A 152 -22.36 -1.52 3.28
CA ILE A 152 -23.54 -2.39 3.22
C ILE A 152 -23.15 -3.77 2.70
N ARG A 153 -22.37 -3.85 1.60
CA ARG A 153 -21.86 -5.12 1.06
C ARG A 153 -20.99 -5.86 2.07
N ALA A 154 -20.06 -5.18 2.73
CA ALA A 154 -19.19 -5.76 3.75
C ALA A 154 -19.97 -6.39 4.92
N ALA A 155 -21.14 -5.84 5.26
CA ALA A 155 -22.00 -6.37 6.32
C ALA A 155 -22.88 -7.56 5.90
N ASN A 156 -23.13 -7.75 4.59
CA ASN A 156 -24.11 -8.72 4.08
C ASN A 156 -23.51 -9.82 3.19
N ASP A 157 -22.32 -9.60 2.64
CA ASP A 157 -21.66 -10.58 1.77
C ASP A 157 -21.11 -11.76 2.59
N LEU A 158 -20.99 -12.91 1.92
CA LEU A 158 -20.49 -14.13 2.55
C LEU A 158 -18.96 -14.04 2.80
N PRO A 159 -18.47 -14.60 3.93
CA PRO A 159 -17.04 -14.75 4.18
C PRO A 159 -16.30 -15.38 3.01
N SER A 160 -15.05 -14.98 2.76
CA SER A 160 -14.25 -15.54 1.66
C SER A 160 -13.69 -16.93 1.97
N SER A 161 -13.52 -17.25 3.26
CA SER A 161 -13.01 -18.55 3.72
C SER A 161 -13.87 -19.73 3.23
N GLY A 162 -13.21 -20.73 2.65
CA GLY A 162 -13.86 -21.97 2.19
C GLY A 162 -14.56 -21.88 0.83
N ARG A 163 -14.52 -20.72 0.15
CA ARG A 163 -15.11 -20.54 -1.17
C ARG A 163 -14.11 -20.84 -2.28
N SER A 164 -14.59 -21.34 -3.41
CA SER A 164 -13.72 -21.67 -4.55
C SER A 164 -13.16 -20.41 -5.21
N ALA A 165 -11.98 -20.53 -5.82
CA ALA A 165 -11.34 -19.42 -6.54
C ALA A 165 -12.25 -18.85 -7.64
N ALA A 166 -12.95 -19.71 -8.40
CA ALA A 166 -13.85 -19.28 -9.46
C ALA A 166 -14.99 -18.38 -8.95
N ILE A 167 -15.59 -18.73 -7.80
CA ILE A 167 -16.64 -17.92 -7.18
C ILE A 167 -16.08 -16.57 -6.71
N LEU A 168 -14.91 -16.59 -6.05
CA LEU A 168 -14.26 -15.36 -5.57
C LEU A 168 -13.83 -14.45 -6.72
N GLN A 169 -13.38 -15.00 -7.85
CA GLN A 169 -13.04 -14.25 -9.06
C GLN A 169 -14.26 -13.57 -9.68
N GLN A 170 -15.38 -14.30 -9.81
CA GLN A 170 -16.65 -13.74 -10.29
C GLN A 170 -17.14 -12.61 -9.38
N GLU A 171 -17.08 -12.81 -8.06
CA GLU A 171 -17.46 -11.78 -7.09
C GLU A 171 -16.51 -10.57 -7.11
N ALA A 172 -15.20 -10.77 -7.30
CA ALA A 172 -14.26 -9.68 -7.46
C ALA A 172 -14.58 -8.83 -8.69
N PHE A 173 -14.92 -9.47 -9.82
CA PHE A 173 -15.35 -8.75 -11.02
C PHE A 173 -16.67 -8.00 -10.79
N ALA A 174 -17.62 -8.61 -10.07
CA ALA A 174 -18.87 -7.95 -9.69
C ALA A 174 -18.64 -6.70 -8.82
N LEU A 175 -17.74 -6.78 -7.84
CA LEU A 175 -17.37 -5.65 -7.00
C LEU A 175 -16.65 -4.55 -7.79
N LEU A 176 -15.83 -4.92 -8.77
CA LEU A 176 -15.17 -3.98 -9.67
C LEU A 176 -16.20 -3.20 -10.52
N GLN A 177 -17.21 -3.90 -11.08
CA GLN A 177 -18.32 -3.24 -11.78
C GLN A 177 -19.13 -2.34 -10.83
N LEU A 178 -19.48 -2.82 -9.63
CA LEU A 178 -20.21 -2.03 -8.64
C LEU A 178 -19.45 -0.75 -8.25
N PHE A 179 -18.13 -0.85 -8.03
CA PHE A 179 -17.26 0.29 -7.77
C PHE A 179 -17.39 1.34 -8.88
N HIS A 180 -17.27 0.90 -10.13
CA HIS A 180 -17.30 1.76 -11.31
C HIS A 180 -18.67 2.42 -11.50
N ASN A 181 -19.76 1.66 -11.34
CA ASN A 181 -21.12 2.18 -11.49
C ASN A 181 -21.40 3.23 -10.40
N THR A 182 -20.96 2.97 -9.18
CA THR A 182 -21.19 3.87 -8.03
C THR A 182 -20.41 5.18 -8.15
N ILE A 183 -19.14 5.12 -8.57
CA ILE A 183 -18.29 6.32 -8.68
C ILE A 183 -18.77 7.24 -9.81
N LEU A 184 -19.19 6.66 -10.94
CA LEU A 184 -19.66 7.42 -12.11
C LEU A 184 -21.15 7.77 -12.05
N ASP A 185 -21.91 7.13 -11.17
CA ASP A 185 -23.38 7.22 -11.12
C ASP A 185 -24.03 6.84 -12.45
N VAL A 186 -23.62 5.69 -13.00
CA VAL A 186 -24.08 5.16 -14.29
C VAL A 186 -24.64 3.75 -14.11
N PRO A 187 -25.61 3.33 -14.94
CA PRO A 187 -26.11 1.96 -14.92
C PRO A 187 -25.04 0.95 -15.36
N SER A 188 -25.29 -0.34 -15.09
CA SER A 188 -24.48 -1.44 -15.62
C SER A 188 -24.42 -1.38 -17.14
N SER A 189 -23.28 -1.81 -17.68
CA SER A 189 -23.07 -1.92 -19.11
C SER A 189 -22.01 -2.97 -19.37
N SER A 190 -22.11 -3.65 -20.52
CA SER A 190 -21.08 -4.56 -21.03
C SER A 190 -19.94 -3.81 -21.73
N ALA A 191 -20.04 -2.49 -21.91
CA ALA A 191 -18.97 -1.70 -22.50
C ALA A 191 -17.72 -1.70 -21.60
N PRO A 192 -16.51 -1.67 -22.19
CA PRO A 192 -15.28 -1.56 -21.41
C PRO A 192 -15.25 -0.32 -20.50
N MET A 193 -14.65 -0.46 -19.32
CA MET A 193 -14.61 0.59 -18.29
C MET A 193 -14.03 1.92 -18.80
N HIS A 194 -13.01 1.86 -19.64
CA HIS A 194 -12.38 3.07 -20.17
C HIS A 194 -13.32 3.89 -21.06
N GLU A 195 -14.16 3.23 -21.87
CA GLU A 195 -15.17 3.89 -22.70
C GLU A 195 -16.29 4.47 -21.84
N ARG A 196 -16.69 3.74 -20.79
CA ARG A 196 -17.72 4.19 -19.84
C ARG A 196 -17.28 5.44 -19.08
N ILE A 197 -16.04 5.50 -18.62
CA ILE A 197 -15.45 6.71 -18.00
C ILE A 197 -15.41 7.85 -19.01
N ALA A 198 -14.91 7.60 -20.23
CA ALA A 198 -14.81 8.62 -21.27
C ALA A 198 -16.19 9.21 -21.62
N SER A 199 -17.22 8.38 -21.67
CA SER A 199 -18.61 8.78 -21.90
C SER A 199 -19.17 9.59 -20.73
N ALA A 200 -19.03 9.10 -19.49
CA ALA A 200 -19.50 9.80 -18.28
C ALA A 200 -18.85 11.18 -18.11
N TRP A 201 -17.58 11.32 -18.50
CA TRP A 201 -16.86 12.60 -18.48
C TRP A 201 -17.10 13.47 -19.72
N GLN A 202 -17.89 13.00 -20.70
CA GLN A 202 -18.13 13.68 -21.98
C GLN A 202 -16.83 13.97 -22.77
N LYS A 203 -15.85 13.06 -22.68
CA LYS A 203 -14.54 13.12 -23.34
C LYS A 203 -14.25 11.83 -24.12
N PRO A 204 -15.01 11.51 -25.19
CA PRO A 204 -14.84 10.26 -25.94
C PRO A 204 -13.43 10.08 -26.53
N ARG A 205 -12.77 11.18 -26.92
CA ARG A 205 -11.39 11.16 -27.45
C ARG A 205 -10.33 10.79 -26.40
N ALA A 206 -10.68 10.82 -25.11
CA ALA A 206 -9.77 10.43 -24.03
C ALA A 206 -9.81 8.93 -23.72
N SER A 207 -10.71 8.16 -24.36
CA SER A 207 -10.92 6.73 -24.06
C SER A 207 -9.62 5.90 -24.09
N ASP A 208 -8.78 6.09 -25.11
CA ASP A 208 -7.51 5.36 -25.23
C ASP A 208 -6.50 5.70 -24.13
N VAL A 209 -6.39 6.98 -23.77
CA VAL A 209 -5.52 7.43 -22.67
C VAL A 209 -6.04 6.89 -21.34
N ILE A 210 -7.35 6.91 -21.11
CA ILE A 210 -7.96 6.34 -19.92
C ILE A 210 -7.66 4.84 -19.83
N ARG A 211 -7.80 4.09 -20.94
CA ARG A 211 -7.47 2.66 -21.01
C ARG A 211 -6.03 2.38 -20.58
N ARG A 212 -5.06 3.08 -21.17
CA ARG A 212 -3.63 2.98 -20.84
C ARG A 212 -3.39 3.26 -19.35
N VAL A 213 -3.96 4.33 -18.83
CA VAL A 213 -3.82 4.73 -17.41
C VAL A 213 -4.39 3.65 -16.49
N LEU A 214 -5.57 3.10 -16.79
CA LEU A 214 -6.16 2.04 -15.98
C LEU A 214 -5.28 0.78 -15.96
N VAL A 215 -4.69 0.40 -17.10
CA VAL A 215 -3.73 -0.71 -17.16
C VAL A 215 -2.50 -0.43 -16.29
N LEU A 216 -1.89 0.75 -16.42
CA LEU A 216 -0.70 1.12 -15.65
C LEU A 216 -0.96 1.24 -14.15
N LEU A 217 -2.21 1.46 -13.73
CA LEU A 217 -2.63 1.53 -12.33
C LEU A 217 -3.26 0.24 -11.81
N ALA A 218 -3.33 -0.82 -12.62
CA ALA A 218 -4.03 -2.05 -12.26
C ALA A 218 -3.42 -2.74 -11.03
N ASP A 219 -2.10 -2.68 -10.86
CA ASP A 219 -1.44 -3.16 -9.65
C ASP A 219 -0.09 -2.44 -9.46
N HIS A 220 0.40 -2.40 -8.22
CA HIS A 220 1.69 -1.79 -7.90
C HIS A 220 2.32 -2.43 -6.65
N GLU A 221 2.62 -3.73 -6.77
CA GLU A 221 3.17 -4.58 -5.72
C GLU A 221 2.44 -4.44 -4.36
N LEU A 222 3.15 -4.54 -3.24
CA LEU A 222 2.59 -4.48 -1.89
C LEU A 222 2.56 -3.02 -1.37
N ASN A 223 1.81 -2.15 -2.06
CA ASN A 223 1.51 -0.82 -1.54
C ASN A 223 0.62 -0.90 -0.28
N ALA A 224 0.51 0.21 0.48
CA ALA A 224 -0.18 0.23 1.77
C ALA A 224 -1.65 -0.24 1.70
N SER A 225 -2.39 0.17 0.66
CA SER A 225 -3.78 -0.29 0.45
C SER A 225 -3.85 -1.78 0.12
N ALA A 226 -2.93 -2.30 -0.71
CA ALA A 226 -2.86 -3.73 -1.01
C ALA A 226 -2.53 -4.56 0.25
N PHE A 227 -1.65 -4.04 1.11
CA PHE A 227 -1.36 -4.67 2.40
C PHE A 227 -2.59 -4.70 3.32
N ALA A 228 -3.31 -3.57 3.47
CA ALA A 228 -4.53 -3.50 4.27
C ALA A 228 -5.63 -4.47 3.76
N THR A 229 -5.83 -4.53 2.45
CA THR A 229 -6.73 -5.50 1.81
C THR A 229 -6.34 -6.94 2.14
N ARG A 230 -5.04 -7.28 2.11
CA ARG A 230 -4.56 -8.63 2.46
C ARG A 230 -4.75 -8.95 3.95
N VAL A 231 -4.54 -7.99 4.85
CA VAL A 231 -4.81 -8.16 6.28
C VAL A 231 -6.28 -8.51 6.49
N ALA A 232 -7.20 -7.75 5.92
CA ALA A 232 -8.64 -8.04 6.00
C ALA A 232 -8.99 -9.41 5.39
N ALA A 233 -8.46 -9.72 4.21
CA ALA A 233 -8.70 -11.02 3.57
C ALA A 233 -8.17 -12.20 4.41
N SER A 234 -7.06 -12.03 5.13
CA SER A 234 -6.45 -13.09 5.95
C SER A 234 -7.32 -13.57 7.11
N THR A 235 -8.29 -12.76 7.54
CA THR A 235 -9.26 -13.14 8.59
C THR A 235 -10.45 -13.91 8.03
N GLY A 236 -10.53 -14.10 6.71
CA GLY A 236 -11.69 -14.69 6.04
C GLY A 236 -12.81 -13.72 5.74
N ALA A 237 -12.59 -12.40 5.89
CA ALA A 237 -13.59 -11.39 5.61
C ALA A 237 -14.15 -11.48 4.17
N PRO A 238 -15.40 -11.04 3.92
CA PRO A 238 -15.94 -10.93 2.57
C PRO A 238 -15.06 -10.05 1.66
N LEU A 239 -15.09 -10.29 0.34
CA LEU A 239 -14.26 -9.51 -0.59
C LEU A 239 -14.59 -8.01 -0.54
N SER A 240 -15.86 -7.65 -0.37
CA SER A 240 -16.29 -6.26 -0.20
C SER A 240 -15.67 -5.60 1.04
N ALA A 241 -15.53 -6.33 2.15
CA ALA A 241 -14.86 -5.83 3.35
C ALA A 241 -13.35 -5.65 3.13
N ALA A 242 -12.70 -6.57 2.41
CA ALA A 242 -11.29 -6.46 2.06
C ALA A 242 -11.01 -5.28 1.10
N VAL A 243 -11.90 -5.03 0.14
CA VAL A 243 -11.86 -3.85 -0.72
C VAL A 243 -12.06 -2.57 0.09
N LEU A 244 -13.06 -2.54 0.99
CA LEU A 244 -13.32 -1.38 1.84
C LEU A 244 -12.12 -1.01 2.74
N ALA A 245 -11.40 -2.00 3.28
CA ALA A 245 -10.17 -1.76 4.04
C ALA A 245 -9.07 -1.13 3.17
N GLY A 246 -8.90 -1.61 1.94
CA GLY A 246 -7.98 -1.03 0.96
C GLY A 246 -8.36 0.41 0.59
N LEU A 247 -9.64 0.66 0.31
CA LEU A 247 -10.17 1.99 0.00
C LEU A 247 -9.97 2.99 1.16
N SER A 248 -10.25 2.55 2.38
CA SER A 248 -10.03 3.35 3.60
C SER A 248 -8.56 3.73 3.77
N THR A 249 -7.65 2.84 3.37
CA THR A 249 -6.21 3.11 3.40
C THR A 249 -5.78 4.03 2.25
N LEU A 250 -6.37 3.86 1.07
CA LEU A 250 -6.05 4.63 -0.14
C LEU A 250 -6.37 6.13 0.01
N ILE A 251 -7.47 6.48 0.67
CA ILE A 251 -7.84 7.90 0.87
C ILE A 251 -6.89 8.66 1.81
N GLY A 252 -5.94 7.98 2.45
CA GLY A 252 -4.91 8.60 3.28
C GLY A 252 -4.09 9.63 2.49
N PRO A 253 -3.75 10.80 3.07
CA PRO A 253 -3.05 11.88 2.36
C PRO A 253 -1.65 11.49 1.87
N ARG A 254 -1.03 10.48 2.49
CA ARG A 254 0.29 9.96 2.13
C ARG A 254 0.27 8.85 1.08
N HIS A 255 -0.92 8.49 0.58
CA HIS A 255 -1.10 7.40 -0.38
C HIS A 255 -1.85 7.85 -1.64
N GLY A 256 -3.18 7.74 -1.68
CA GLY A 256 -3.97 7.98 -2.90
C GLY A 256 -4.23 9.45 -3.25
N ARG A 257 -3.81 10.41 -2.42
CA ARG A 257 -4.02 11.86 -2.69
C ARG A 257 -2.87 12.52 -3.45
N ALA A 258 -1.87 11.75 -3.91
CA ALA A 258 -0.76 12.26 -4.71
C ALA A 258 -1.25 12.96 -6.01
N ALA A 259 -2.29 12.44 -6.65
CA ALA A 259 -2.88 13.06 -7.84
C ALA A 259 -3.52 14.43 -7.53
N THR A 260 -4.18 14.59 -6.37
CA THR A 260 -4.72 15.89 -5.93
C THR A 260 -3.60 16.88 -5.63
N ALA A 261 -2.50 16.42 -5.01
CA ALA A 261 -1.33 17.27 -4.81
C ALA A 261 -0.73 17.72 -6.15
N ALA A 262 -0.70 16.83 -7.16
CA ALA A 262 -0.24 17.16 -8.50
C ALA A 262 -1.09 18.23 -9.18
N THR A 263 -2.42 18.14 -9.10
CA THR A 263 -3.30 19.13 -9.70
C THR A 263 -3.15 20.50 -9.04
N THR A 264 -2.95 20.55 -7.73
CA THR A 264 -2.63 21.80 -7.01
C THR A 264 -1.31 22.39 -7.50
N ILE A 265 -0.26 21.57 -7.62
CA ILE A 265 1.06 22.02 -8.11
C ILE A 265 0.95 22.53 -9.56
N ILE A 266 0.23 21.81 -10.43
CA ILE A 266 0.01 22.22 -11.83
C ILE A 266 -0.77 23.53 -11.90
N ALA A 267 -1.82 23.70 -11.09
CA ALA A 267 -2.60 24.92 -11.04
C ALA A 267 -1.75 26.12 -10.61
N GLN A 268 -0.92 25.95 -9.59
CA GLN A 268 0.02 26.98 -9.13
C GLN A 268 1.08 27.29 -10.20
N ALA A 269 1.65 26.25 -10.83
CA ALA A 269 2.62 26.41 -11.92
C ALA A 269 2.05 27.16 -13.13
N ARG A 270 0.75 27.00 -13.41
CA ARG A 270 0.06 27.79 -14.45
C ARG A 270 -0.10 29.27 -14.09
N GLN A 271 -0.14 29.61 -12.80
CA GLN A 271 -0.32 30.98 -12.33
C GLN A 271 1.00 31.75 -12.20
N ILE A 272 2.02 31.15 -11.57
CA ILE A 272 3.27 31.84 -11.23
C ILE A 272 4.50 31.29 -11.96
N GLY A 273 4.32 30.27 -12.80
CA GLY A 273 5.41 29.55 -13.47
C GLY A 273 5.92 28.35 -12.67
N ALA A 274 6.43 27.36 -13.39
CA ALA A 274 6.92 26.10 -12.81
C ALA A 274 8.10 26.33 -11.85
N GLU A 275 9.08 27.14 -12.25
CA GLU A 275 10.27 27.40 -11.43
C GLU A 275 9.92 28.09 -10.10
N ALA A 276 9.04 29.10 -10.14
CA ALA A 276 8.60 29.80 -8.94
C ALA A 276 7.82 28.87 -8.01
N THR A 277 6.93 28.03 -8.57
CA THR A 277 6.15 27.04 -7.81
C THR A 277 7.05 26.05 -7.09
N ILE A 278 8.07 25.51 -7.76
CA ILE A 278 9.02 24.58 -7.14
C ILE A 278 9.84 25.26 -6.05
N LYS A 279 10.31 26.50 -6.27
CA LYS A 279 11.04 27.27 -5.25
C LYS A 279 10.18 27.50 -4.00
N ASP A 280 8.91 27.84 -4.16
CA ASP A 280 8.02 28.08 -3.03
C ASP A 280 7.70 26.78 -2.26
N LEU A 281 7.48 25.67 -2.97
CA LEU A 281 7.29 24.35 -2.35
C LEU A 281 8.52 23.89 -1.55
N LEU A 282 9.73 24.11 -2.10
CA LEU A 282 10.99 23.80 -1.42
C LEU A 282 11.18 24.64 -0.15
N ARG A 283 10.87 25.95 -0.21
CA ARG A 283 10.91 26.85 0.96
C ARG A 283 9.96 26.42 2.07
N GLN A 284 8.81 25.84 1.71
CA GLN A 284 7.82 25.34 2.65
C GLN A 284 8.14 23.94 3.19
N GLY A 285 9.26 23.34 2.78
CA GLY A 285 9.64 21.99 3.18
C GLY A 285 8.71 20.89 2.64
N ALA A 286 7.99 21.17 1.55
CA ALA A 286 7.07 20.20 0.95
C ALA A 286 7.85 18.99 0.41
N GLN A 287 7.44 17.78 0.80
CA GLN A 287 7.97 16.55 0.22
C GLN A 287 7.33 16.28 -1.14
N PHE A 288 8.16 16.18 -2.19
CA PHE A 288 7.72 15.84 -3.53
C PHE A 288 7.43 14.33 -3.61
N HIS A 289 6.15 13.97 -3.51
CA HIS A 289 5.72 12.57 -3.66
C HIS A 289 5.51 12.17 -5.14
N LEU A 290 5.67 13.11 -6.07
CA LEU A 290 5.49 12.92 -7.52
C LEU A 290 6.79 12.57 -8.26
N PHE A 291 7.95 12.75 -7.62
CA PHE A 291 9.27 12.54 -8.20
C PHE A 291 10.11 11.64 -7.28
N GLY A 292 10.97 10.80 -7.88
CA GLY A 292 11.95 10.00 -7.13
C GLY A 292 11.36 8.82 -6.36
N HIS A 293 10.59 7.96 -7.03
CA HIS A 293 10.10 6.74 -6.39
C HIS A 293 11.28 5.77 -6.13
N PRO A 294 11.55 5.30 -4.90
CA PRO A 294 12.73 4.48 -4.58
C PRO A 294 12.87 3.19 -5.40
N LEU A 295 11.75 2.64 -5.88
CA LEU A 295 11.71 1.44 -6.73
C LEU A 295 11.95 1.73 -8.23
N TYR A 296 11.82 2.98 -8.66
CA TYR A 296 12.09 3.41 -10.03
C TYR A 296 13.26 4.40 -9.98
N GLY A 297 14.47 3.93 -10.26
CA GLY A 297 15.67 4.76 -10.28
C GLY A 297 15.52 6.01 -11.17
N GLU A 298 16.39 7.01 -10.94
CA GLU A 298 16.32 8.39 -11.45
C GLU A 298 16.08 8.57 -12.96
N THR A 299 16.24 7.52 -13.78
CA THR A 299 16.33 7.66 -15.23
C THR A 299 15.03 7.53 -16.03
N ARG A 300 13.88 7.19 -15.45
CA ARG A 300 12.63 7.10 -16.23
C ARG A 300 11.42 7.55 -15.41
N GLY A 301 10.94 8.76 -15.68
CA GLY A 301 9.61 9.20 -15.22
C GLY A 301 8.54 8.19 -15.62
N TYR A 302 7.43 8.16 -14.86
CA TYR A 302 6.32 7.24 -15.12
C TYR A 302 6.00 7.15 -16.63
N PRO A 303 5.82 5.95 -17.21
CA PRO A 303 5.56 5.77 -18.65
C PRO A 303 4.42 6.63 -19.21
N CYS A 304 3.43 6.97 -18.36
CA CYS A 304 2.37 7.94 -18.66
C CYS A 304 2.89 9.29 -19.19
N PHE A 305 4.03 9.80 -18.69
CA PHE A 305 4.57 11.09 -19.09
C PHE A 305 5.21 11.05 -20.48
N ARG A 306 5.83 9.93 -20.87
CA ARG A 306 6.55 9.82 -22.14
C ARG A 306 5.61 9.85 -23.35
N HIS A 307 4.37 9.37 -23.20
CA HIS A 307 3.37 9.43 -24.26
C HIS A 307 2.60 10.76 -24.29
N ALA A 308 2.45 11.44 -23.14
CA ALA A 308 1.86 12.78 -23.06
C ALA A 308 2.66 13.82 -23.88
N GLU A 309 3.98 13.63 -23.98
CA GLU A 309 4.89 14.44 -24.79
C GLU A 309 4.83 14.11 -26.30
N THR A 310 4.72 12.84 -26.69
CA THR A 310 4.74 12.43 -28.10
C THR A 310 3.39 12.51 -28.82
N SER A 311 2.26 12.45 -28.10
CA SER A 311 0.92 12.41 -28.73
C SER A 311 0.12 13.72 -28.63
N GLY A 312 0.71 14.80 -28.12
CA GLY A 312 -0.02 16.08 -27.94
C GLY A 312 -1.23 15.99 -26.99
N THR A 313 -1.36 14.88 -26.26
CA THR A 313 -2.48 14.54 -25.37
C THR A 313 -2.57 15.46 -24.16
N ALA A 314 -1.45 16.05 -23.72
CA ALA A 314 -1.45 17.13 -22.72
C ALA A 314 -2.25 18.37 -23.15
N ARG A 315 -2.35 18.64 -24.47
CA ARG A 315 -3.19 19.72 -25.03
C ARG A 315 -4.68 19.34 -25.07
N ALA A 316 -5.01 18.06 -25.26
CA ALA A 316 -6.41 17.61 -25.32
C ALA A 316 -7.12 17.70 -23.96
N LEU A 317 -6.40 17.47 -22.86
CA LEU A 317 -6.91 17.61 -21.49
C LEU A 317 -6.91 19.06 -20.96
N SER A 318 -6.17 19.98 -21.60
CA SER A 318 -6.08 21.38 -21.16
C SER A 318 -6.89 22.36 -22.00
N ARG A 319 -7.32 21.95 -23.20
CA ARG A 319 -8.22 22.72 -24.07
C ARG A 319 -9.49 21.92 -24.35
N SER A 320 -10.40 21.80 -23.39
CA SER A 320 -11.84 21.62 -23.62
C SER A 320 -12.61 21.55 -22.31
#